data_AF-A0A2A4KJR5-F1
#
_entry.id   AF-A0A2A4KJR5-F1
#
_cell.length_a   1.000
_cell.length_b   1.000
_cell.length_c   1.000
_cell.angle_alpha   90.00
_cell.angle_beta   90.00
_cell.angle_gamma   90.00
#
_symmetry.space_group_name_H-M   'P 1'
#
loop_
_entity.id
_entity.type
_entity.pdbx_description
1 polymer ?
#
loop_
_entity_poly.entity_id
_entity_poly.type
_entity_poly.pdbx_seq_one_letter_code
_entity_poly.pdbx_strand_id
1 'polypeptide(L)'
;MEDIAGVVSELLEQLATARDVPADSAPSEIVVSSLDQMRFLVGLEERLDVMLDVGDVLPFDLTDREALVKSVRELLVDSGVEL
;
A
#
# COMPACT_ATOMS: atom_id res chain seq x y z
N MET A 1 6.95 0.56 16.44
CA MET A 1 6.23 1.43 15.51
C MET A 1 7.04 1.52 14.24
N GLU A 2 6.83 0.55 13.35
CA GLU A 2 7.30 0.65 11.97
C GLU A 2 6.72 1.92 11.34
N ASP A 3 7.56 2.61 10.58
CA ASP A 3 7.11 3.77 9.83
C ASP A 3 6.31 3.29 8.60
N ILE A 4 5.00 3.09 8.78
CA ILE A 4 4.07 2.72 7.70
C ILE A 4 4.21 3.68 6.52
N ALA A 5 4.47 4.96 6.76
CA ALA A 5 4.67 5.91 5.67
C ALA A 5 5.95 5.62 4.88
N GLY A 6 7.01 5.18 5.56
CA GLY A 6 8.23 4.66 4.95
C GLY A 6 7.96 3.41 4.10
N VAL A 7 7.31 2.40 4.66
CA VAL A 7 6.96 1.15 3.95
C VAL A 7 6.11 1.42 2.71
N VAL A 8 5.07 2.26 2.84
CA VAL A 8 4.21 2.66 1.72
C VAL A 8 5.03 3.39 0.65
N SER A 9 5.95 4.29 1.05
CA SER A 9 6.78 5.03 0.11
C SER A 9 7.71 4.11 -0.68
N GLU A 10 8.39 3.18 -0.01
CA GLU A 10 9.25 2.18 -0.66
C GLU A 10 8.48 1.29 -1.64
N LEU A 11 7.27 0.87 -1.27
CA LEU A 11 6.41 0.07 -2.13
C LEU A 11 5.95 0.85 -3.36
N LEU A 12 5.57 2.12 -3.18
CA LEU A 12 5.22 3.00 -4.31
C LEU A 12 6.42 3.22 -5.23
N GLU A 13 7.63 3.41 -4.69
CA GLU A 13 8.86 3.52 -5.48
C GLU A 13 9.14 2.25 -6.30
N GLN A 14 8.97 1.08 -5.69
CA GLN A 14 9.15 -0.21 -6.36
C GLN A 14 8.13 -0.38 -7.50
N LEU A 15 6.86 -0.06 -7.26
CA LEU A 15 5.80 -0.15 -8.26
C LEU A 15 5.98 0.89 -9.38
N ALA A 16 6.39 2.11 -9.03
CA ALA A 16 6.68 3.16 -9.99
C ALA A 16 7.84 2.77 -10.92
N THR A 17 8.90 2.20 -10.36
CA THR A 17 10.04 1.67 -11.11
C THR A 17 9.63 0.55 -12.06
N ALA A 18 8.81 -0.40 -11.58
CA ALA A 18 8.32 -1.51 -12.42
C ALA A 18 7.44 -1.03 -13.59
N ARG A 19 6.86 0.16 -13.49
CA ARG A 19 5.97 0.76 -14.48
C ARG A 19 6.61 1.88 -15.29
N ASP A 20 7.87 2.22 -15.02
CA ASP A 20 8.59 3.32 -15.66
C ASP A 20 7.86 4.68 -15.51
N VAL A 21 7.37 4.95 -14.30
CA VAL A 21 6.77 6.25 -13.93
C VAL A 21 7.54 6.90 -12.78
N PRO A 22 7.47 8.24 -12.62
CA PRO A 22 8.13 8.93 -11.52
C PRO A 22 7.67 8.43 -10.15
N ALA A 23 8.62 8.28 -9.24
CA ALA A 23 8.36 7.81 -7.88
C ALA A 23 7.50 8.79 -7.06
N ASP A 24 7.43 10.06 -7.44
CA ASP A 24 6.65 11.13 -6.81
C ASP A 24 5.25 11.30 -7.42
N SER A 25 4.92 10.53 -8.47
CA SER A 25 3.56 10.48 -9.03
C SER A 25 2.51 10.14 -7.98
N ALA A 26 1.26 10.49 -8.29
CA ALA A 26 0.13 10.17 -7.45
C ALA A 26 -0.05 8.64 -7.34
N PRO A 27 -0.51 8.10 -6.20
CA PRO A 27 -0.73 6.66 -6.05
C PRO A 27 -1.65 6.06 -7.12
N SER A 28 -2.67 6.81 -7.55
CA SER A 28 -3.56 6.42 -8.66
C SER A 28 -2.87 6.32 -10.03
N GLU A 29 -1.74 6.99 -10.24
CA GLU A 29 -0.92 6.84 -11.45
C GLU A 29 0.03 5.64 -11.37
N ILE A 30 0.46 5.28 -10.15
CA ILE A 30 1.39 4.17 -9.86
C ILE A 30 0.66 2.83 -9.71
N VAL A 31 -0.53 2.82 -9.11
CA VAL A 31 -1.34 1.63 -8.82
C VAL A 31 -2.63 1.69 -9.64
N VAL A 32 -2.55 1.33 -10.93
CA VAL A 32 -3.68 1.51 -11.88
C VAL A 32 -4.52 0.26 -12.09
N SER A 33 -4.01 -0.90 -11.68
CA SER A 33 -4.67 -2.19 -11.91
C SER A 33 -4.89 -2.95 -10.61
N SER A 34 -5.86 -3.86 -10.62
CA SER A 34 -6.07 -4.79 -9.49
C SER A 34 -4.84 -5.65 -9.22
N LEU A 35 -4.03 -5.94 -10.25
CA LEU A 35 -2.77 -6.66 -10.07
C LEU A 35 -1.73 -5.82 -9.31
N ASP A 36 -1.67 -4.51 -9.55
CA ASP A 36 -0.78 -3.61 -8.82
C ASP A 36 -1.23 -3.45 -7.37
N GLN A 37 -2.54 -3.38 -7.12
CA GLN A 37 -3.06 -3.36 -5.76
C GLN A 37 -2.77 -4.67 -5.01
N MET A 38 -2.86 -5.84 -5.67
CA MET A 38 -2.45 -7.11 -5.08
C MET A 38 -0.94 -7.17 -4.79
N ARG A 39 -0.10 -6.66 -5.71
CA ARG A 39 1.35 -6.57 -5.48
C ARG A 39 1.68 -5.64 -4.31
N PHE A 40 0.96 -4.53 -4.20
CA PHE A 40 1.09 -3.60 -3.09
C PHE A 40 0.71 -4.26 -1.77
N LEU A 41 -0.43 -4.96 -1.72
CA LEU A 41 -0.87 -5.71 -0.55
C LEU A 41 0.16 -6.75 -0.11
N VAL A 42 0.60 -7.63 -1.01
CA VAL A 42 1.60 -8.66 -0.69
C VAL A 42 2.90 -8.01 -0.21
N GLY A 43 3.30 -6.89 -0.83
CA GLY A 43 4.48 -6.15 -0.40
C GLY A 43 4.36 -5.51 1.00
N LEU A 44 3.15 -5.16 1.43
CA LEU A 44 2.87 -4.71 2.80
C LEU A 44 3.00 -5.88 3.78
N GLU A 45 2.37 -7.01 3.49
CA GLU A 45 2.43 -8.22 4.31
C GLU A 45 3.87 -8.70 4.52
N GLU A 46 4.67 -8.74 3.45
CA GLU A 46 6.07 -9.16 3.50
C GLU A 46 6.96 -8.20 4.31
N ARG A 47 6.74 -6.89 4.20
CA ARG A 47 7.58 -5.89 4.89
C ARG A 47 7.22 -5.75 6.36
N LEU A 48 5.94 -5.79 6.67
CA LEU A 48 5.42 -5.64 8.03
C LEU A 48 5.39 -6.97 8.81
N ASP A 49 5.67 -8.10 8.14
CA ASP A 49 5.57 -9.46 8.70
C ASP A 49 4.17 -9.74 9.31
N VAL A 50 3.12 -9.39 8.55
CA VAL A 50 1.72 -9.54 8.95
C VAL A 50 0.90 -10.22 7.86
N MET A 51 -0.24 -10.78 8.26
CA MET A 51 -1.27 -11.27 7.33
C MET A 51 -2.44 -10.30 7.40
N LEU A 52 -2.80 -9.70 6.26
CA LEU A 52 -3.89 -8.73 6.19
C LEU A 52 -5.17 -9.41 5.75
N ASP A 53 -6.26 -9.23 6.51
CA ASP A 53 -7.57 -9.76 6.13
C ASP A 53 -8.25 -8.77 5.20
N VAL A 54 -8.07 -8.97 3.90
CA VAL A 54 -8.78 -8.23 2.86
C VAL A 54 -10.00 -9.03 2.39
N GLY A 55 -11.17 -8.40 2.45
CA GLY A 55 -12.39 -8.93 1.86
C GLY A 55 -12.37 -8.94 0.32
N ASP A 56 -13.55 -9.00 -0.30
CA ASP A 56 -13.68 -9.08 -1.77
C ASP A 56 -13.15 -7.84 -2.54
N VAL A 57 -12.90 -6.71 -1.84
CA VAL A 57 -12.46 -5.45 -2.42
C VAL A 57 -11.26 -4.92 -1.65
N LEU A 58 -10.21 -4.53 -2.38
CA LEU A 58 -9.01 -3.93 -1.81
C LEU A 58 -9.32 -2.50 -1.30
N PRO A 59 -9.04 -2.18 -0.02
CA PRO A 59 -9.52 -0.95 0.62
C PRO A 59 -8.59 0.27 0.43
N PHE A 60 -7.63 0.21 -0.50
CA PHE A 60 -6.62 1.26 -0.65
C PHE A 60 -7.19 2.56 -1.24
N ASP A 61 -7.03 3.67 -0.52
CA ASP A 61 -7.36 5.00 -1.04
C ASP A 61 -6.17 5.55 -1.85
N LEU A 62 -6.34 5.63 -3.16
CA LEU A 62 -5.29 6.04 -4.10
C LEU A 62 -5.35 7.54 -4.46
N THR A 63 -6.16 8.33 -3.74
CA THR A 63 -6.33 9.77 -3.98
C THR A 63 -5.00 10.52 -3.83
N ASP A 64 -4.31 10.28 -2.72
CA ASP A 64 -2.99 10.82 -2.41
C ASP A 64 -2.24 9.92 -1.41
N ARG A 65 -0.98 10.25 -1.10
CA ARG A 65 -0.13 9.42 -0.23
C ARG A 65 -0.63 9.39 1.22
N GLU A 66 -1.19 10.50 1.70
CA GLU A 66 -1.68 10.58 3.07
C GLU A 66 -2.93 9.70 3.22
N ALA A 67 -3.85 9.79 2.25
CA ALA A 67 -5.03 8.93 2.16
C ALA A 67 -4.64 7.45 2.06
N LEU A 68 -3.64 7.11 1.25
CA LEU A 68 -3.15 5.73 1.14
C LEU A 68 -2.59 5.22 2.47
N VAL A 69 -1.69 5.97 3.09
CA VAL A 69 -1.12 5.61 4.40
C VAL A 69 -2.21 5.44 5.44
N LYS A 70 -3.23 6.30 5.43
CA LYS A 70 -4.39 6.20 6.32
C LYS A 70 -5.18 4.92 6.06
N SER A 71 -5.50 4.60 4.81
CA SER A 71 -6.22 3.36 4.46
C SER A 71 -5.45 2.09 4.83
N VAL A 72 -4.11 2.11 4.71
CA VAL A 72 -3.24 1.00 5.15
C VAL A 72 -3.28 0.85 6.66
N ARG A 73 -3.25 1.97 7.41
CA ARG A 73 -3.39 1.96 8.88
C ARG A 73 -4.73 1.38 9.31
N GLU A 74 -5.81 1.79 8.67
CA GLU A 74 -7.16 1.27 8.94
C GLU A 74 -7.22 -0.24 8.67
N LEU A 75 -6.67 -0.70 7.54
CA LEU A 75 -6.60 -2.13 7.21
C LEU A 75 -5.78 -2.93 8.24
N LEU A 76 -4.65 -2.39 8.72
CA LEU A 76 -3.83 -3.04 9.75
C LEU A 76 -4.62 -3.21 11.05
N VAL A 77 -5.32 -2.16 11.48
CA VAL A 77 -6.17 -2.20 12.68
C VAL A 77 -7.33 -3.18 12.51
N ASP A 78 -8.00 -3.18 11.36
CA ASP A 78 -9.10 -4.08 11.06
C ASP A 78 -8.64 -5.55 10.99
N SER A 79 -7.41 -5.78 10.55
CA SER A 79 -6.75 -7.11 10.55
C SER A 79 -6.25 -7.54 11.93
N GLY A 80 -6.42 -6.72 12.96
CA GLY A 80 -5.97 -7.01 14.33
C GLY A 80 -4.47 -6.84 14.56
N VAL A 81 -3.78 -6.09 13.69
CA VAL A 81 -2.37 -5.74 13.85
C VAL A 81 -2.25 -4.55 14.79
N GLU A 82 -1.56 -4.71 15.93
CA GLU A 82 -1.27 -3.62 16.85
C GLU A 82 -0.10 -2.75 16.33
N LEU A 83 -0.34 -1.45 16.13
CA LEU A 83 0.61 -0.47 15.58
C LEU A 83 1.51 0.20 16.63
#